data_AF-A0AAD6J9N8-F1
#
_entry.id   AF-A0AAD6J9N8-F1
#
_cell.length_a   1.000
_cell.length_b   1.000
_cell.length_c   1.000
_cell.angle_alpha   90.00
_cell.angle_beta   90.00
_cell.angle_gamma   90.00
#
_symmetry.space_group_name_H-M   'P 1'
#
loop_
_entity.id
_entity.type
_entity.pdbx_description
1 polymer ?
#
loop_
_entity_poly.entity_id
_entity_poly.type
_entity_poly.pdbx_seq_one_letter_code
_entity_poly.pdbx_strand_id
1 'polypeptide(L)'
;MLTKSLDEAQRKVENYFFDIRKQLFEYDEVLNSQRDRVYTERRRALESDNLQSLIVEYAELTMDDILEANIGSDAPVESWDLEKLIAKVQQYCYLLNDLTPDLLRSKCSSYEDLQDYLRLRGREAYLQKRDIVEKEALGLMKEAERFLILSNIDRLWKEHLQAIKFVQQAVGLRGYAQRDPLIEYKLEGYNLFLEMMAQIRRNVIYSIYQFKPVMVKKDQEQSQNDKSANVVRNGRSGKKKPNPVGSTEPSSAASPQASA
;
A
#
# COMPACT_ATOMS: atom_id res chain seq x y z
N MET A 1 -33.99 -25.82 47.27
CA MET A 1 -32.62 -26.24 46.89
C MET A 1 -32.48 -26.38 45.37
N LEU A 2 -33.44 -27.00 44.67
CA LEU A 2 -33.42 -27.18 43.21
C LEU A 2 -33.36 -25.86 42.40
N THR A 3 -34.08 -24.82 42.84
CA THR A 3 -34.03 -23.47 42.22
C THR A 3 -32.67 -22.80 42.39
N LYS A 4 -32.05 -22.89 43.59
CA LYS A 4 -30.71 -22.33 43.83
C LYS A 4 -29.64 -23.00 42.96
N SER A 5 -29.72 -24.32 42.77
CA SER A 5 -28.78 -25.04 41.89
C SER A 5 -28.99 -24.69 40.40
N LEU A 6 -30.23 -24.42 39.99
CA LEU A 6 -30.53 -23.98 38.62
C LEU A 6 -29.97 -22.57 38.36
N ASP A 7 -30.17 -21.64 39.29
CA ASP A 7 -29.62 -20.28 39.23
C ASP A 7 -28.09 -20.29 39.20
N GLU A 8 -27.45 -21.14 40.02
CA GLU A 8 -25.99 -21.30 40.00
C GLU A 8 -25.47 -21.87 38.68
N ALA A 9 -26.16 -22.84 38.09
CA ALA A 9 -25.82 -23.39 36.78
C ALA A 9 -25.98 -22.33 35.68
N GLN A 10 -27.07 -21.57 35.70
CA GLN A 10 -27.30 -20.46 34.77
C GLN A 10 -26.19 -19.40 34.89
N ARG A 11 -25.85 -18.97 36.11
CA ARG A 11 -24.78 -17.99 36.33
C ARG A 11 -23.42 -18.48 35.83
N LYS A 12 -23.12 -19.78 35.95
CA LYS A 12 -21.89 -20.37 35.39
C LYS A 12 -21.88 -20.33 33.87
N VAL A 13 -23.01 -20.64 33.23
CA VAL A 13 -23.14 -20.57 31.76
C VAL A 13 -23.02 -19.13 31.27
N GLU A 14 -23.67 -18.18 31.95
CA GLU A 14 -23.55 -16.75 31.65
C GLU A 14 -22.12 -16.25 31.78
N ASN A 15 -21.43 -16.61 32.86
CA ASN A 15 -20.02 -16.28 33.06
C ASN A 15 -19.14 -16.89 31.97
N TYR A 16 -19.35 -18.15 31.61
CA TYR A 16 -18.62 -18.81 30.53
C TYR A 16 -18.75 -18.08 29.18
N PHE A 17 -19.98 -17.71 28.79
CA PHE A 17 -20.21 -16.94 27.57
C PHE A 17 -19.75 -15.48 27.68
N PHE A 18 -19.73 -14.90 28.88
CA PHE A 18 -19.15 -13.58 29.11
C PHE A 18 -17.62 -13.63 28.89
N ASP A 19 -16.93 -14.61 29.46
CA ASP A 19 -15.48 -14.75 29.36
C ASP A 19 -15.05 -14.98 27.90
N ILE A 20 -15.77 -15.82 27.14
CA ILE A 20 -15.51 -16.00 25.70
C ILE A 20 -15.61 -14.68 24.93
N ARG A 21 -16.68 -13.90 25.19
CA ARG A 21 -16.90 -12.62 24.51
C ARG A 21 -15.86 -11.58 24.91
N LYS A 22 -15.48 -11.55 26.18
CA LYS A 22 -14.42 -10.67 26.69
C LYS A 22 -13.09 -11.00 26.00
N GLN A 23 -12.73 -12.28 25.94
CA GLN A 23 -11.51 -12.70 25.26
C GLN A 23 -11.55 -12.29 23.79
N LEU A 24 -12.62 -12.60 23.05
CA LEU A 24 -12.77 -12.19 21.64
C LEU A 24 -12.59 -10.68 21.46
N PHE A 25 -13.22 -9.88 22.34
CA PHE A 25 -13.09 -8.42 22.33
C PHE A 25 -11.63 -7.96 22.53
N GLU A 26 -10.88 -8.59 23.43
CA GLU A 26 -9.46 -8.24 23.68
C GLU A 26 -8.55 -8.56 22.47
N TYR A 27 -8.83 -9.63 21.72
CA TYR A 27 -8.11 -9.92 20.46
C TYR A 27 -8.48 -8.90 19.36
N ASP A 28 -9.76 -8.56 19.26
CA ASP A 28 -10.27 -7.59 18.30
C ASP A 28 -9.76 -6.17 18.57
N GLU A 29 -9.59 -5.78 19.83
CA GLU A 29 -9.07 -4.46 20.22
C GLU A 29 -7.67 -4.21 19.62
N VAL A 30 -6.79 -5.21 19.67
CA VAL A 30 -5.45 -5.15 19.06
C VAL A 30 -5.57 -4.89 17.57
N LEU A 31 -6.37 -5.69 16.86
CA LEU A 31 -6.54 -5.55 15.42
C LEU A 31 -7.19 -4.22 15.05
N ASN A 32 -8.15 -3.74 15.84
CA ASN A 32 -8.81 -2.47 15.64
C ASN A 32 -7.82 -1.31 15.75
N SER A 33 -6.98 -1.29 16.78
CA SER A 33 -5.96 -0.24 16.95
C SER A 33 -4.99 -0.16 15.76
N GLN A 34 -4.58 -1.31 15.24
CA GLN A 34 -3.72 -1.41 14.06
C GLN A 34 -4.44 -0.94 12.80
N ARG A 35 -5.71 -1.35 12.63
CA ARG A 35 -6.55 -0.91 11.50
C ARG A 35 -6.72 0.59 11.49
N ASP A 36 -7.01 1.20 12.64
CA ASP A 36 -7.20 2.64 12.75
C ASP A 36 -5.93 3.40 12.35
N ARG A 37 -4.75 2.90 12.77
CA ARG A 37 -3.46 3.45 12.35
C ARG A 37 -3.23 3.34 10.85
N VAL A 38 -3.46 2.16 10.26
CA VAL A 38 -3.28 1.92 8.81
C VAL A 38 -4.23 2.75 7.98
N TYR A 39 -5.51 2.83 8.37
CA TYR A 39 -6.51 3.60 7.64
C TYR A 39 -6.28 5.11 7.77
N THR A 40 -5.69 5.56 8.87
CA THR A 40 -5.23 6.95 9.01
C THR A 40 -4.13 7.27 8.00
N GLU A 41 -3.09 6.44 7.91
CA GLU A 41 -2.00 6.64 6.93
C GLU A 41 -2.50 6.50 5.49
N ARG A 42 -3.38 5.52 5.22
CA ARG A 42 -4.01 5.35 3.91
C ARG A 42 -4.83 6.58 3.50
N ARG A 43 -5.65 7.11 4.41
CA ARG A 43 -6.44 8.32 4.17
C ARG A 43 -5.53 9.52 3.92
N ARG A 44 -4.48 9.67 4.72
CA ARG A 44 -3.45 10.70 4.52
C ARG A 44 -2.86 10.62 3.12
N ALA A 45 -2.47 9.43 2.65
CA ALA A 45 -1.95 9.23 1.30
C ALA A 45 -2.97 9.60 0.20
N LEU A 46 -4.25 9.29 0.43
CA LEU A 46 -5.32 9.54 -0.55
C LEU A 46 -5.66 11.03 -0.66
N GLU A 47 -5.81 11.71 0.48
CA GLU A 47 -6.32 13.09 0.57
C GLU A 47 -5.21 14.15 0.46
N SER A 48 -3.95 13.79 0.67
CA SER A 48 -2.86 14.77 0.64
C SER A 48 -2.59 15.30 -0.77
N ASP A 49 -2.44 16.62 -0.84
CA ASP A 49 -1.99 17.31 -2.04
C ASP A 49 -0.49 17.15 -2.30
N ASN A 50 0.31 16.89 -1.27
CA ASN A 50 1.74 16.70 -1.41
C ASN A 50 2.21 15.61 -0.45
N LEU A 51 2.86 14.58 -1.00
CA LEU A 51 3.41 13.45 -0.26
C LEU A 51 4.93 13.53 -0.13
N GLN A 52 5.56 14.56 -0.69
CA GLN A 52 7.01 14.72 -0.73
C GLN A 52 7.65 14.62 0.66
N SER A 53 7.11 15.30 1.67
CA SER A 53 7.66 15.25 3.03
C SER A 53 7.61 13.84 3.62
N LEU A 54 6.53 13.10 3.36
CA LEU A 54 6.37 11.71 3.79
C LEU A 54 7.36 10.78 3.08
N ILE A 55 7.56 10.98 1.77
CA ILE A 55 8.53 10.19 1.00
C ILE A 55 9.96 10.49 1.42
N VAL A 56 10.29 11.75 1.73
CA VAL A 56 11.61 12.10 2.27
C VAL A 56 11.84 11.39 3.61
N GLU A 57 10.87 11.42 4.53
CA GLU A 57 10.94 10.70 5.79
C GLU A 57 11.14 9.18 5.56
N TYR A 58 10.39 8.59 4.62
CA TYR A 58 10.55 7.18 4.28
C TYR A 58 11.94 6.88 3.71
N ALA A 59 12.50 7.78 2.89
CA ALA A 59 13.84 7.61 2.33
C ALA A 59 14.90 7.63 3.43
N GLU A 60 14.80 8.57 4.37
CA GLU A 60 15.72 8.72 5.51
C GLU A 60 15.66 7.49 6.43
N LEU A 61 14.47 7.07 6.83
CA LEU A 61 14.28 5.87 7.66
C LEU A 61 14.73 4.59 6.95
N THR A 62 14.59 4.52 5.63
CA THR A 62 15.07 3.38 4.85
C THR A 62 16.61 3.35 4.81
N MET A 63 17.27 4.50 4.79
CA MET A 63 18.73 4.57 4.90
C MET A 63 19.21 4.15 6.29
N ASP A 64 18.49 4.56 7.35
CA ASP A 64 18.77 4.11 8.71
C ASP A 64 18.64 2.58 8.83
N ASP A 65 17.57 2.01 8.28
CA ASP A 65 17.34 0.56 8.24
C ASP A 65 18.49 -0.18 7.53
N ILE A 66 18.98 0.36 6.41
CA ILE A 66 20.09 -0.23 5.65
C ILE A 66 21.41 -0.12 6.43
N LEU A 67 21.67 1.03 7.06
CA LEU A 67 22.86 1.24 7.87
C LEU A 67 22.90 0.28 9.06
N GLU A 68 21.80 0.21 9.81
CA GLU A 68 21.69 -0.64 11.00
C GLU A 68 21.84 -2.13 10.65
N ALA A 69 21.24 -2.58 9.55
CA ALA A 69 21.33 -3.97 9.12
C ALA A 69 22.73 -4.40 8.62
N ASN A 70 23.63 -3.46 8.30
CA ASN A 70 24.96 -3.77 7.75
C ASN A 70 26.11 -3.45 8.70
N ILE A 71 26.01 -2.38 9.49
CA ILE A 71 27.06 -1.94 10.43
C ILE A 71 26.62 -2.14 11.87
N GLY A 72 25.39 -1.74 12.21
CA GLY A 72 24.89 -1.72 13.59
C GLY A 72 25.43 -0.55 14.40
N SER A 73 24.61 0.02 15.30
CA SER A 73 24.96 1.25 16.05
C SER A 73 26.20 1.11 16.93
N ASP A 74 26.47 -0.10 17.44
CA ASP A 74 27.49 -0.35 18.45
C ASP A 74 28.83 -0.82 17.87
N ALA A 75 28.93 -0.94 16.53
CA ALA A 75 30.12 -1.44 15.87
C ALA A 75 31.24 -0.38 15.83
N PRO A 76 32.49 -0.75 16.20
CA PRO A 76 33.62 0.16 16.11
C PRO A 76 33.92 0.53 14.65
N VAL A 77 34.39 1.77 14.42
CA VAL A 77 34.61 2.33 13.09
C VAL A 77 35.56 1.49 12.24
N GLU A 78 36.53 0.84 12.87
CA GLU A 78 37.50 -0.03 12.23
C GLU A 78 36.88 -1.30 11.65
N SER A 79 35.75 -1.78 12.20
CA SER A 79 35.07 -2.99 11.73
C SER A 79 33.99 -2.71 10.68
N TRP A 80 33.84 -1.48 10.23
CA TRP A 80 32.81 -1.12 9.25
C TRP A 80 33.10 -1.69 7.87
N ASP A 81 32.22 -2.57 7.41
CA ASP A 81 32.19 -3.07 6.04
C ASP A 81 31.44 -2.08 5.13
N LEU A 82 32.13 -1.00 4.75
CA LEU A 82 31.59 0.03 3.88
C LEU A 82 31.30 -0.48 2.47
N GLU A 83 32.04 -1.48 1.98
CA GLU A 83 31.82 -2.06 0.65
C GLU A 83 30.46 -2.75 0.59
N LYS A 84 30.15 -3.58 1.59
CA LYS A 84 28.85 -4.24 1.69
C LYS A 84 27.71 -3.26 1.87
N LEU A 85 27.88 -2.23 2.71
CA LEU A 85 26.89 -1.17 2.89
C LEU A 85 26.60 -0.46 1.57
N ILE A 86 27.63 0.00 0.88
CA ILE A 86 27.51 0.72 -0.40
C ILE A 86 26.83 -0.16 -1.44
N ALA A 87 27.24 -1.43 -1.57
CA ALA A 87 26.60 -2.37 -2.49
C ALA A 87 25.10 -2.51 -2.22
N LYS A 88 24.70 -2.52 -0.94
CA LYS A 88 23.28 -2.60 -0.58
C LYS A 88 22.52 -1.32 -0.90
N VAL A 89 23.10 -0.16 -0.60
CA VAL A 89 22.51 1.16 -0.91
C VAL A 89 22.33 1.33 -2.43
N GLN A 90 23.34 0.97 -3.22
CA GLN A 90 23.30 1.07 -4.69
C GLN A 90 22.31 0.09 -5.33
N GLN A 91 22.17 -1.13 -4.76
CA GLN A 91 21.11 -2.05 -5.16
C GLN A 91 19.71 -1.44 -4.95
N TYR A 92 19.54 -0.68 -3.87
CA TYR A 92 18.28 -0.03 -3.53
C TYR A 92 18.00 1.20 -4.42
N CYS A 93 19.03 2.02 -4.64
CA CYS A 93 18.97 3.27 -5.37
C CYS A 93 20.14 3.40 -6.34
N TYR A 94 19.85 3.23 -7.64
CA TYR A 94 20.87 3.35 -8.69
C TYR A 94 21.43 4.79 -8.83
N LEU A 95 20.80 5.79 -8.23
CA LEU A 95 21.28 7.18 -8.27
C LEU A 95 22.44 7.43 -7.30
N LEU A 96 22.72 6.49 -6.39
CA LEU A 96 23.79 6.59 -5.38
C LEU A 96 25.07 5.83 -5.78
N ASN A 97 25.28 5.65 -7.08
CA ASN A 97 26.46 4.97 -7.64
C ASN A 97 27.77 5.76 -7.43
N ASP A 98 27.69 7.00 -6.99
CA ASP A 98 28.86 7.84 -6.68
C ASP A 98 29.44 7.60 -5.28
N LEU A 99 28.74 6.85 -4.42
CA LEU A 99 29.24 6.48 -3.10
C LEU A 99 30.45 5.54 -3.22
N THR A 100 31.55 5.91 -2.58
CA THR A 100 32.76 5.11 -2.46
C THR A 100 33.21 4.99 -0.99
N PRO A 101 33.94 3.92 -0.62
CA PRO A 101 34.47 3.79 0.75
C PRO A 101 35.33 5.00 1.16
N ASP A 102 36.17 5.50 0.25
CA ASP A 102 37.03 6.66 0.49
C ASP A 102 36.22 7.93 0.76
N LEU A 103 35.13 8.15 -0.01
CA LEU A 103 34.22 9.27 0.21
C LEU A 103 33.58 9.19 1.59
N LEU A 104 33.06 8.03 1.97
CA LEU A 104 32.43 7.84 3.28
C LEU A 104 33.42 8.02 4.43
N ARG A 105 34.63 7.45 4.34
CA ARG A 105 35.69 7.63 5.34
C ARG A 105 36.16 9.08 5.45
N SER A 106 36.18 9.82 4.35
CA SER A 106 36.59 11.24 4.35
C SER A 106 35.55 12.17 5.00
N LYS A 107 34.27 11.81 4.91
CA LYS A 107 33.15 12.65 5.36
C LYS A 107 32.58 12.25 6.71
N CYS A 108 32.72 10.99 7.12
CA CYS A 108 32.06 10.44 8.29
C CYS A 108 33.11 9.90 9.26
N SER A 109 33.10 10.40 10.49
CA SER A 109 34.03 9.96 11.54
C SER A 109 33.33 9.11 12.62
N SER A 110 32.00 9.18 12.69
CA SER A 110 31.16 8.48 13.65
C SER A 110 29.93 7.86 12.98
N TYR A 111 29.28 6.91 13.67
CA TYR A 111 28.05 6.27 13.17
C TYR A 111 26.96 7.32 12.91
N GLU A 112 26.85 8.33 13.76
CA GLU A 112 25.90 9.44 13.61
C GLU A 112 26.20 10.26 12.35
N ASP A 113 27.47 10.59 12.09
CA ASP A 113 27.84 11.28 10.84
C ASP A 113 27.48 10.45 9.60
N LEU A 114 27.72 9.14 9.65
CA LEU A 114 27.41 8.24 8.54
C LEU A 114 25.90 8.13 8.33
N GLN A 115 25.13 8.06 9.42
CA GLN A 115 23.67 8.05 9.40
C GLN A 115 23.13 9.34 8.75
N ASP A 116 23.54 10.50 9.25
CA ASP A 116 23.09 11.78 8.72
C ASP A 116 23.52 12.01 7.27
N TYR A 117 24.73 11.57 6.92
CA TYR A 117 25.19 11.60 5.54
C TYR A 117 24.31 10.73 4.62
N LEU A 118 24.01 9.49 5.01
CA LEU A 118 23.16 8.62 4.20
C LEU A 118 21.71 9.11 4.11
N ARG A 119 21.15 9.66 5.18
CA ARG A 119 19.84 10.32 5.17
C ARG A 119 19.80 11.46 4.15
N LEU A 120 20.80 12.35 4.18
CA LEU A 120 20.93 13.44 3.22
C LEU A 120 21.00 12.91 1.78
N ARG A 121 21.85 11.89 1.53
CA ARG A 121 21.98 11.27 0.21
C ARG A 121 20.70 10.61 -0.27
N GLY A 122 19.95 9.95 0.61
CA GLY A 122 18.63 9.40 0.31
C GLY A 122 17.63 10.47 -0.09
N ARG A 123 17.57 11.58 0.67
CA ARG A 123 16.73 12.74 0.34
C ARG A 123 17.09 13.33 -1.04
N GLU A 124 18.38 13.56 -1.30
CA GLU A 124 18.86 14.10 -2.57
C GLU A 124 18.50 13.18 -3.74
N ALA A 125 18.69 11.87 -3.58
CA ALA A 125 18.34 10.88 -4.60
C ALA A 125 16.84 10.88 -4.93
N TYR A 126 15.97 11.02 -3.92
CA TYR A 126 14.54 11.16 -4.15
C TYR A 126 14.18 12.45 -4.90
N LEU A 127 14.75 13.60 -4.51
CA LEU A 127 14.51 14.87 -5.19
C LEU A 127 14.98 14.80 -6.65
N GLN A 128 16.17 14.26 -6.89
CA GLN A 128 16.68 14.03 -8.24
C GLN A 128 15.76 13.10 -9.04
N LYS A 129 15.27 12.01 -8.42
CA LYS A 129 14.34 11.08 -9.07
C LYS A 129 13.04 11.76 -9.47
N ARG A 130 12.47 12.57 -8.58
CA ARG A 130 11.28 13.37 -8.86
C ARG A 130 11.52 14.29 -10.05
N ASP A 131 12.62 15.02 -10.08
CA ASP A 131 12.93 15.95 -11.17
C ASP A 131 13.12 15.23 -12.51
N ILE A 132 13.64 13.99 -12.51
CA ILE A 132 13.73 13.14 -13.71
C ILE A 132 12.33 12.80 -14.22
N VAL A 133 11.43 12.34 -13.34
CA VAL A 133 10.06 11.92 -13.71
C VAL A 133 9.20 13.11 -14.15
N GLU A 134 9.31 14.25 -13.46
CA GLU A 134 8.55 15.48 -13.79
C GLU A 134 8.97 16.07 -15.15
N LYS A 135 10.20 15.84 -15.60
CA LYS A 135 10.63 16.20 -16.97
C LYS A 135 9.93 15.37 -18.04
N GLU A 136 9.49 14.15 -17.72
CA GLU A 136 8.76 13.30 -18.66
C GLU A 136 7.28 13.70 -18.74
N ALA A 137 6.65 13.98 -17.61
CA ALA A 137 5.30 14.54 -17.54
C ALA A 137 5.08 15.28 -16.21
N LEU A 138 4.55 16.52 -16.30
CA LEU A 138 4.22 17.34 -15.13
C LEU A 138 3.13 16.68 -14.28
N GLY A 139 3.38 16.57 -12.97
CA GLY A 139 2.47 15.99 -11.98
C GLY A 139 2.50 14.46 -11.89
N LEU A 140 3.24 13.79 -12.79
CA LEU A 140 3.32 12.34 -12.83
C LEU A 140 3.95 11.75 -11.58
N MET A 141 4.95 12.43 -10.98
CA MET A 141 5.57 11.91 -9.76
C MET A 141 4.56 11.90 -8.61
N LYS A 142 3.76 12.96 -8.47
CA LYS A 142 2.72 13.04 -7.45
C LYS A 142 1.69 11.91 -7.58
N GLU A 143 1.31 11.55 -8.81
CA GLU A 143 0.43 10.41 -9.06
C GLU A 143 1.11 9.07 -8.74
N ALA A 144 2.36 8.91 -9.14
CA ALA A 144 3.16 7.73 -8.86
C ALA A 144 3.36 7.50 -7.36
N GLU A 145 3.72 8.53 -6.60
CA GLU A 145 3.87 8.47 -5.14
C GLU A 145 2.60 7.98 -4.46
N ARG A 146 1.46 8.59 -4.78
CA ARG A 146 0.16 8.19 -4.22
C ARG A 146 -0.17 6.74 -4.57
N PHE A 147 -0.01 6.37 -5.84
CA PHE A 147 -0.28 5.01 -6.30
C PHE A 147 0.60 3.99 -5.57
N LEU A 148 1.91 4.22 -5.51
CA LEU A 148 2.88 3.31 -4.90
C LEU A 148 2.68 3.16 -3.40
N ILE A 149 2.34 4.24 -2.68
CA ILE A 149 1.99 4.17 -1.26
C ILE A 149 0.72 3.33 -1.07
N LEU A 150 -0.37 3.68 -1.75
CA LEU A 150 -1.65 2.99 -1.58
C LEU A 150 -1.55 1.52 -1.97
N SER A 151 -0.86 1.19 -3.07
CA SER A 151 -0.70 -0.20 -3.51
C SER A 151 0.08 -1.04 -2.50
N ASN A 152 1.12 -0.47 -1.88
CA ASN A 152 1.91 -1.18 -0.87
C ASN A 152 1.16 -1.32 0.45
N ILE A 153 0.46 -0.27 0.93
CA ILE A 153 -0.39 -0.35 2.11
C ILE A 153 -1.47 -1.43 1.93
N ASP A 154 -2.21 -1.38 0.82
CA ASP A 154 -3.35 -2.29 0.60
C ASP A 154 -2.90 -3.74 0.45
N ARG A 155 -1.72 -3.98 -0.14
CA ARG A 155 -1.14 -5.33 -0.26
C ARG A 155 -0.64 -5.85 1.09
N LEU A 156 0.24 -5.10 1.75
CA LEU A 156 0.88 -5.55 3.00
C LEU A 156 -0.11 -5.63 4.16
N TRP A 157 -1.13 -4.78 4.21
CA TRP A 157 -2.20 -4.91 5.19
C TRP A 157 -2.98 -6.23 5.02
N LYS A 158 -3.27 -6.65 3.78
CA LYS A 158 -3.93 -7.95 3.54
C LYS A 158 -3.06 -9.12 3.99
N GLU A 159 -1.75 -9.06 3.72
CA GLU A 159 -0.78 -10.07 4.18
C GLU A 159 -0.71 -10.10 5.72
N HIS A 160 -0.68 -8.94 6.38
CA HIS A 160 -0.71 -8.82 7.83
C HIS A 160 -2.00 -9.38 8.46
N LEU A 161 -3.16 -9.12 7.85
CA LEU A 161 -4.44 -9.71 8.30
C LEU A 161 -4.44 -11.24 8.24
N GLN A 162 -3.69 -11.84 7.32
CA GLN A 162 -3.51 -13.29 7.27
C GLN A 162 -2.53 -13.75 8.35
N ALA A 163 -1.40 -13.06 8.52
CA ALA A 163 -0.39 -13.37 9.53
C ALA A 163 -0.96 -13.29 10.96
N ILE A 164 -1.71 -12.23 11.30
CA ILE A 164 -2.27 -12.06 12.64
C ILE A 164 -3.33 -13.13 12.98
N LYS A 165 -4.10 -13.59 11.97
CA LYS A 165 -5.02 -14.74 12.14
C LYS A 165 -4.26 -16.02 12.46
N PHE A 166 -3.12 -16.25 11.83
CA PHE A 166 -2.27 -17.40 12.14
C PHE A 166 -1.70 -17.30 13.57
N VAL A 167 -1.23 -16.13 13.99
CA VAL A 167 -0.76 -15.90 15.37
C VAL A 167 -1.87 -16.19 16.37
N GLN A 168 -3.09 -15.68 16.13
CA GLN A 168 -4.25 -15.94 16.99
C GLN A 168 -4.51 -17.45 17.20
N GLN A 169 -4.39 -18.25 16.13
CA GLN A 169 -4.53 -19.71 16.22
C GLN A 169 -3.35 -20.37 16.93
N ALA A 170 -2.12 -19.91 16.67
CA ALA A 170 -0.90 -20.47 17.23
C ALA A 170 -0.77 -20.21 18.74
N VAL A 171 -1.13 -19.01 19.23
CA VAL A 171 -1.06 -18.70 20.67
C VAL A 171 -2.02 -19.55 21.51
N GLY A 172 -3.15 -19.99 20.94
CA GLY A 172 -4.06 -20.93 21.58
C GLY A 172 -3.40 -22.27 21.91
N LEU A 173 -2.43 -22.70 21.09
CA LEU A 173 -1.62 -23.91 21.32
C LEU A 173 -0.46 -23.67 22.30
N ARG A 174 -0.07 -22.41 22.55
CA ARG A 174 1.03 -22.06 23.48
C ARG A 174 0.57 -21.90 24.94
N GLY A 175 -0.73 -21.87 25.20
CA GLY A 175 -1.29 -21.91 26.56
C GLY A 175 -0.82 -23.13 27.38
N TYR A 176 -0.37 -24.20 26.71
CA TYR A 176 0.26 -25.37 27.35
C TYR A 176 1.62 -25.06 28.00
N ALA A 177 2.29 -23.97 27.62
CA ALA A 177 3.59 -23.54 28.15
C ALA A 177 3.49 -22.53 29.32
N GLN A 178 2.32 -22.43 29.98
CA GLN A 178 2.06 -21.51 31.11
C GLN A 178 2.24 -20.02 30.80
N ARG A 179 2.23 -19.63 29.52
CA ARG A 179 2.20 -18.24 29.10
C ARG A 179 0.78 -17.82 28.75
N ASP A 180 0.42 -16.59 29.10
CA ASP A 180 -0.88 -16.02 28.75
C ASP A 180 -0.98 -15.81 27.22
N PRO A 181 -1.89 -16.52 26.52
CA PRO A 181 -2.03 -16.41 25.07
C PRO A 181 -2.33 -14.98 24.58
N LEU A 182 -3.05 -14.18 25.37
CA LEU A 182 -3.39 -12.81 24.99
C LEU A 182 -2.15 -11.91 24.99
N ILE A 183 -1.26 -12.09 25.97
CA ILE A 183 -0.01 -11.32 26.06
C ILE A 183 0.90 -11.65 24.87
N GLU A 184 1.06 -12.95 24.57
CA GLU A 184 1.84 -13.42 23.42
C GLU A 184 1.26 -12.89 22.09
N TYR A 185 -0.07 -12.92 21.94
CA TYR A 185 -0.74 -12.36 20.76
C TYR A 185 -0.52 -10.86 20.62
N LYS A 186 -0.61 -10.10 21.70
CA LYS A 186 -0.34 -8.65 21.71
C LYS A 186 1.10 -8.36 21.28
N LEU A 187 2.07 -9.10 21.82
CA LEU A 187 3.49 -8.90 21.53
C LEU A 187 3.84 -9.29 20.09
N GLU A 188 3.48 -10.49 19.67
CA GLU A 188 3.77 -10.97 18.31
C GLU A 188 2.99 -10.17 17.26
N GLY A 189 1.73 -9.84 17.53
CA GLY A 189 0.90 -8.99 16.68
C GLY A 189 1.46 -7.56 16.55
N TYR A 190 2.04 -7.00 17.61
CA TYR A 190 2.72 -5.70 17.55
C TYR A 190 4.00 -5.75 16.72
N ASN A 191 4.83 -6.79 16.89
CA ASN A 191 6.04 -6.96 16.09
C ASN A 191 5.74 -7.13 14.60
N LEU A 192 4.74 -7.95 14.25
CA LEU A 192 4.26 -8.08 12.87
C LEU A 192 3.80 -6.73 12.30
N PHE A 193 3.09 -5.94 13.11
CA PHE A 193 2.62 -4.63 12.70
C PHE A 193 3.78 -3.65 12.43
N LEU A 194 4.77 -3.59 13.31
CA LEU A 194 5.96 -2.76 13.12
C LEU A 194 6.74 -3.16 11.87
N GLU A 195 6.95 -4.46 11.65
CA GLU A 195 7.65 -4.96 10.46
C GLU A 195 6.85 -4.65 9.19
N MET A 196 5.53 -4.84 9.19
CA MET A 196 4.67 -4.45 8.06
C MET A 196 4.82 -2.96 7.75
N MET A 197 4.78 -2.09 8.76
CA MET A 197 4.94 -0.65 8.57
C MET A 197 6.33 -0.30 8.02
N ALA A 198 7.40 -0.92 8.52
CA ALA A 198 8.75 -0.75 7.98
C ALA A 198 8.85 -1.24 6.53
N GLN A 199 8.25 -2.39 6.22
CA GLN A 199 8.22 -2.98 4.89
C GLN A 199 7.43 -2.11 3.89
N ILE A 200 6.35 -1.45 4.32
CA ILE A 200 5.63 -0.46 3.50
C ILE A 200 6.59 0.66 3.09
N ARG A 201 7.29 1.28 4.06
CA ARG A 201 8.22 2.39 3.78
C ARG A 201 9.31 1.98 2.81
N ARG A 202 10.00 0.87 3.12
CA ARG A 202 11.06 0.28 2.31
C ARG A 202 10.57 0.03 0.87
N ASN A 203 9.48 -0.72 0.71
CA ASN A 203 8.95 -1.05 -0.62
C ASN A 203 8.53 0.18 -1.43
N VAL A 204 7.95 1.19 -0.79
CA VAL A 204 7.59 2.45 -1.45
C VAL A 204 8.84 3.14 -1.98
N ILE A 205 9.88 3.30 -1.16
CA ILE A 205 11.13 3.95 -1.57
C ILE A 205 11.84 3.17 -2.68
N TYR A 206 11.93 1.85 -2.55
CA TYR A 206 12.47 1.01 -3.62
C TYR A 206 11.70 1.20 -4.92
N SER A 207 10.36 1.14 -4.85
CA SER A 207 9.51 1.31 -6.03
C SER A 207 9.66 2.69 -6.65
N ILE A 208 9.80 3.75 -5.84
CA ILE A 208 10.03 5.12 -6.31
C ILE A 208 11.36 5.24 -7.03
N TYR A 209 12.45 4.71 -6.46
CA TYR A 209 13.75 4.76 -7.14
C TYR A 209 13.72 3.99 -8.45
N GLN A 210 13.07 2.82 -8.49
CA GLN A 210 12.98 1.99 -9.69
C GLN A 210 11.90 2.42 -10.69
N PHE A 211 11.02 3.36 -10.31
CA PHE A 211 9.91 3.79 -11.16
C PHE A 211 10.41 4.36 -12.49
N LYS A 212 9.93 3.79 -13.59
CA LYS A 212 10.18 4.29 -14.94
C LYS A 212 8.82 4.39 -15.63
N PRO A 213 8.36 5.60 -15.96
CA PRO A 213 7.07 5.73 -16.60
C PRO A 213 7.12 5.19 -18.02
N VAL A 214 6.09 4.42 -18.38
CA VAL A 214 5.91 3.90 -19.73
C VAL A 214 4.85 4.75 -20.39
N MET A 215 5.26 5.68 -21.25
CA MET A 215 4.35 6.52 -21.99
C MET A 215 3.71 5.71 -23.11
N VAL A 216 2.42 5.40 -22.97
CA VAL A 216 1.64 4.83 -24.07
C VAL A 216 1.44 5.94 -25.10
N LYS A 217 2.17 5.87 -26.23
CA LYS A 217 1.87 6.69 -27.40
C LYS A 217 0.45 6.32 -27.83
N LYS A 218 -0.51 7.24 -27.63
CA LYS A 218 -1.80 7.14 -28.30
C LYS A 218 -1.53 7.31 -29.79
N ASP A 219 -1.39 6.21 -30.50
CA ASP A 219 -1.42 6.23 -31.96
C ASP A 219 -2.72 6.92 -32.39
N GLN A 220 -2.57 7.95 -33.21
CA GLN A 220 -3.66 8.77 -33.73
C GLN A 220 -4.46 7.98 -34.79
N GLU A 221 -5.09 6.87 -34.41
CA GLU A 221 -6.01 6.11 -35.27
C GLU A 221 -7.45 6.59 -35.06
N GLN A 222 -7.70 7.89 -35.26
CA GLN A 222 -9.07 8.43 -35.32
C GLN A 222 -9.29 9.42 -36.48
N SER A 223 -8.41 9.45 -37.49
CA SER A 223 -8.55 10.33 -38.67
C SER A 223 -8.97 9.65 -39.99
N GLN A 224 -9.36 8.37 -40.00
CA GLN A 224 -9.79 7.69 -41.25
C GLN A 224 -11.30 7.38 -41.36
N ASN A 225 -12.10 7.50 -40.30
CA ASN A 225 -13.53 7.14 -40.39
C ASN A 225 -14.45 8.24 -40.97
N ASP A 226 -13.97 9.47 -41.18
CA ASP A 226 -14.80 10.56 -41.73
C ASP A 226 -14.78 10.70 -43.26
N LYS A 227 -13.90 9.98 -43.97
CA LYS A 227 -13.82 10.09 -45.45
C LYS A 227 -14.77 9.15 -46.20
N SER A 228 -15.31 8.11 -45.56
CA SER A 228 -16.24 7.17 -46.20
C SER A 228 -17.71 7.66 -46.19
N ALA A 229 -18.06 8.62 -45.33
CA ALA A 229 -19.44 9.12 -45.23
C ALA A 229 -19.79 10.18 -46.29
N ASN A 230 -18.80 10.75 -46.99
CA ASN A 230 -19.02 11.93 -47.86
C ASN A 230 -19.04 11.63 -49.37
N VAL A 231 -18.91 10.37 -49.79
CA VAL A 231 -18.87 9.99 -51.23
C VAL A 231 -20.24 9.58 -51.80
N VAL A 232 -21.26 9.31 -50.97
CA VAL A 232 -22.56 8.79 -51.46
C VAL A 232 -23.61 9.88 -51.70
N ARG A 233 -23.32 11.17 -51.44
CA ARG A 233 -24.35 12.22 -51.45
C ARG A 233 -24.32 13.21 -52.62
N ASN A 234 -23.88 12.80 -53.80
CA ASN A 234 -24.07 13.62 -55.01
C ASN A 234 -24.46 12.79 -56.25
N GLY A 235 -25.75 12.80 -56.56
CA GLY A 235 -26.32 12.20 -57.77
C GLY A 235 -27.84 12.32 -57.80
N ARG A 236 -28.36 13.50 -58.17
CA ARG A 236 -29.81 13.76 -58.32
C ARG A 236 -30.15 13.91 -59.81
N SER A 237 -30.98 13.03 -60.37
CA SER A 237 -31.86 13.38 -61.50
C SER A 237 -33.03 12.39 -61.72
N GLY A 238 -34.24 12.86 -61.38
CA GLY A 238 -35.50 12.70 -62.13
C GLY A 238 -36.20 11.33 -62.31
N LYS A 239 -37.37 11.14 -61.67
CA LYS A 239 -38.73 11.16 -62.30
C LYS A 239 -39.86 10.69 -61.36
N LYS A 240 -40.95 11.48 -61.39
CA LYS A 240 -42.42 11.25 -61.22
C LYS A 240 -43.01 10.41 -60.04
N LYS A 241 -43.97 11.07 -59.36
CA LYS A 241 -45.08 10.61 -58.47
C LYS A 241 -46.03 9.55 -59.12
N PRO A 242 -47.03 8.92 -58.43
CA PRO A 242 -47.67 9.26 -57.13
C PRO A 242 -47.96 8.10 -56.13
N ASN A 243 -48.39 8.46 -54.91
CA ASN A 243 -48.98 7.57 -53.87
C ASN A 243 -50.36 7.00 -54.29
N PRO A 244 -50.89 5.97 -53.59
CA PRO A 244 -51.79 6.24 -52.45
C PRO A 244 -51.76 5.23 -51.26
N VAL A 245 -52.02 5.78 -50.06
CA VAL A 245 -52.94 5.34 -48.97
C VAL A 245 -52.83 3.96 -48.30
N GLY A 246 -52.86 3.98 -46.97
CA GLY A 246 -53.27 2.87 -46.07
C GLY A 246 -52.67 2.99 -44.65
N SER A 247 -53.10 3.93 -43.80
CA SER A 247 -54.07 3.76 -42.69
C SER A 247 -53.59 2.97 -41.46
N THR A 248 -53.50 3.72 -40.35
CA THR A 248 -53.92 3.42 -38.95
C THR A 248 -53.20 2.37 -38.09
N GLU A 249 -52.37 2.91 -37.18
CA GLU A 249 -52.40 2.81 -35.70
C GLU A 249 -52.19 1.49 -34.90
N PRO A 250 -51.71 1.60 -33.64
CA PRO A 250 -51.02 0.55 -32.90
C PRO A 250 -51.92 -0.18 -31.89
N SER A 251 -51.56 -1.42 -31.52
CA SER A 251 -52.21 -2.15 -30.44
C SER A 251 -51.33 -2.27 -29.20
N SER A 252 -51.92 -1.88 -28.08
CA SER A 252 -51.46 -1.86 -26.70
C SER A 252 -51.56 -3.23 -25.98
N ALA A 253 -50.95 -3.26 -24.77
CA ALA A 253 -51.23 -4.12 -23.61
C ALA A 253 -50.69 -5.58 -23.71
N ALA A 254 -50.28 -6.26 -22.64
CA ALA A 254 -50.67 -6.15 -21.24
C ALA A 254 -49.62 -6.78 -20.27
N SER A 255 -49.50 -6.26 -19.05
CA SER A 255 -49.10 -7.02 -17.84
C SER A 255 -50.34 -7.78 -17.29
N PRO A 256 -50.22 -8.82 -16.43
CA PRO A 256 -50.04 -8.57 -14.98
C PRO A 256 -49.28 -9.65 -14.16
N GLN A 257 -48.84 -9.22 -12.96
CA GLN A 257 -48.85 -9.85 -11.59
C GLN A 257 -49.05 -11.38 -11.44
N ALA A 258 -48.66 -12.09 -10.39
CA ALA A 258 -47.83 -11.93 -9.18
C ALA A 258 -47.84 -13.31 -8.46
N SER A 259 -46.99 -13.45 -7.43
CA SER A 259 -47.11 -14.36 -6.27
C SER A 259 -46.59 -15.80 -6.39
N ALA A 260 -45.46 -16.07 -5.73
CA ALA A 260 -45.37 -16.87 -4.49
C ALA A 260 -44.03 -16.59 -3.81
#